data_AF-A0A529LSR4-F1
#
_entry.id   AF-A0A529LSR4-F1
#
_cell.length_a   1.000
_cell.length_b   1.000
_cell.length_c   1.000
_cell.angle_alpha   90.00
_cell.angle_beta   90.00
_cell.angle_gamma   90.00
#
_symmetry.space_group_name_H-M   'P 1'
#
loop_
_entity.id
_entity.type
_entity.pdbx_description
1 polymer ?
#
loop_
_entity_poly.entity_id
_entity_poly.type
_entity_poly.pdbx_seq_one_letter_code
_entity_poly.pdbx_strand_id
1 'polypeptide(L)'
;MTYDKNPFPSGDADRHALWEMLVRRDIDAFIGQDWAMVEDDFVAESFFGMHAHFLSNADAWRLQFPRLDIYRDEWLRQARETAATKFAEP
;
A
#
# COMPACT_ATOMS: atom_id res chain seq x y z
N MET A 1 9.58 -9.04 -20.15
CA MET A 1 9.19 -9.53 -18.81
C MET A 1 8.03 -8.65 -18.38
N THR A 2 6.82 -9.20 -18.26
CA THR A 2 5.64 -8.45 -17.78
C THR A 2 5.74 -8.41 -16.27
N TYR A 3 6.37 -7.36 -15.74
CA TYR A 3 6.55 -7.16 -14.29
C TYR A 3 5.22 -6.93 -13.56
N ASP A 4 4.16 -6.70 -14.31
CA ASP A 4 2.81 -6.46 -13.84
C ASP A 4 1.96 -7.75 -13.82
N LYS A 5 2.44 -8.91 -14.30
CA LYS A 5 1.62 -10.13 -14.29
C LYS A 5 1.68 -10.82 -12.93
N ASN A 6 0.51 -11.15 -12.38
CA ASN A 6 0.40 -11.99 -11.17
C ASN A 6 1.18 -13.31 -11.35
N PRO A 7 2.17 -13.60 -10.50
CA PRO A 7 2.97 -14.82 -10.60
C PRO A 7 2.23 -16.04 -10.03
N PHE A 8 1.17 -15.84 -9.26
CA PHE A 8 0.38 -16.91 -8.66
C PHE A 8 -0.78 -17.31 -9.60
N PRO A 9 -0.91 -18.60 -9.96
CA PRO A 9 -2.02 -19.05 -10.78
C PRO A 9 -3.34 -19.02 -10.00
N SER A 10 -4.48 -19.01 -10.70
CA SER A 10 -5.81 -19.01 -10.08
C SER A 10 -6.12 -20.23 -9.21
N GLY A 11 -5.42 -21.36 -9.42
CA GLY A 11 -5.51 -22.54 -8.56
C GLY A 11 -4.90 -22.34 -7.17
N ASP A 12 -4.16 -21.26 -6.96
CA ASP A 12 -3.57 -20.82 -5.70
C ASP A 12 -4.30 -19.57 -5.21
N ALA A 13 -5.56 -19.77 -4.82
CA ALA A 13 -6.54 -18.71 -4.67
C ALA A 13 -6.09 -17.59 -3.69
N ASP A 14 -5.53 -17.96 -2.53
CA ASP A 14 -5.16 -16.99 -1.50
C ASP A 14 -3.99 -16.10 -1.95
N ARG A 15 -2.90 -16.70 -2.45
CA ARG A 15 -1.75 -15.91 -2.91
C ARG A 15 -2.08 -15.10 -4.15
N HIS A 16 -2.92 -15.64 -5.03
CA HIS A 16 -3.43 -14.93 -6.18
C HIS A 16 -4.22 -13.69 -5.76
N ALA A 17 -5.20 -13.84 -4.85
CA ALA A 17 -6.01 -12.73 -4.36
C ALA A 17 -5.20 -11.68 -3.60
N LEU A 18 -4.29 -12.11 -2.72
CA LEU A 18 -3.39 -11.19 -1.99
C LEU A 18 -2.50 -10.39 -2.93
N TRP A 19 -2.01 -11.00 -4.01
CA TRP A 19 -1.20 -10.29 -4.99
C TRP A 19 -2.04 -9.27 -5.79
N GLU A 20 -3.25 -9.64 -6.23
CA GLU A 20 -4.14 -8.68 -6.92
C GLU A 20 -4.48 -7.49 -6.03
N MET A 21 -4.73 -7.73 -4.74
CA MET A 21 -5.00 -6.69 -3.74
C MET A 21 -3.79 -5.78 -3.48
N LEU A 22 -2.68 -6.36 -3.04
CA LEU A 22 -1.54 -5.60 -2.50
C LEU A 22 -0.56 -5.10 -3.56
N VAL A 23 -0.63 -5.62 -4.78
CA VAL A 23 0.24 -5.21 -5.88
C VAL A 23 -0.56 -4.48 -6.95
N ARG A 24 -1.47 -5.17 -7.64
CA ARG A 24 -2.16 -4.57 -8.79
C ARG A 24 -3.05 -3.41 -8.36
N ARG A 25 -4.01 -3.67 -7.47
CA ARG A 25 -5.01 -2.68 -7.06
C ARG A 25 -4.38 -1.53 -6.27
N ASP A 26 -3.47 -1.82 -5.33
CA ASP A 26 -2.78 -0.78 -4.56
C ASP A 26 -1.94 0.16 -5.44
N ILE A 27 -1.21 -0.38 -6.44
CA ILE A 27 -0.44 0.45 -7.40
C ILE A 27 -1.38 1.29 -8.26
N ASP A 28 -2.43 0.69 -8.83
CA ASP A 28 -3.37 1.41 -9.68
C ASP A 28 -4.09 2.53 -8.89
N ALA A 29 -4.47 2.24 -7.65
CA ALA A 29 -5.05 3.21 -6.71
C ALA A 29 -4.07 4.34 -6.40
N PHE A 30 -2.82 4.04 -6.07
CA PHE A 30 -1.82 5.04 -5.70
C PHE A 30 -1.49 5.97 -6.86
N ILE A 31 -1.28 5.42 -8.06
CA ILE A 31 -1.02 6.20 -9.28
C ILE A 31 -2.27 7.04 -9.65
N GLY A 32 -3.47 6.46 -9.50
CA GLY A 32 -4.74 7.15 -9.71
C GLY A 32 -5.09 8.18 -8.63
N GLN A 33 -4.37 8.18 -7.51
CA GLN A 33 -4.69 8.94 -6.29
C GLN A 33 -6.12 8.64 -5.77
N ASP A 34 -6.58 7.40 -5.96
CA ASP A 34 -7.95 6.97 -5.68
C ASP A 34 -8.00 6.01 -4.49
N TRP A 35 -8.21 6.56 -3.30
CA TRP A 35 -8.31 5.77 -2.07
C TRP A 35 -9.49 4.80 -2.05
N ALA A 36 -10.60 5.14 -2.72
CA ALA A 36 -11.82 4.33 -2.68
C ALA A 36 -11.59 2.93 -3.28
N MET A 37 -10.57 2.77 -4.13
CA MET A 37 -10.19 1.47 -4.67
C MET A 37 -9.66 0.49 -3.62
N VAL A 38 -9.09 0.98 -2.52
CA VAL A 38 -8.41 0.15 -1.50
C VAL A 38 -9.02 0.29 -0.10
N GLU A 39 -10.02 1.14 0.08
CA GLU A 39 -10.55 1.44 1.43
C GLU A 39 -11.09 0.21 2.15
N ASP A 40 -11.71 -0.72 1.41
CA ASP A 40 -12.28 -1.97 1.93
C ASP A 40 -11.22 -3.05 2.21
N ASP A 41 -9.96 -2.82 1.85
CA ASP A 41 -8.85 -3.74 2.16
C ASP A 41 -8.36 -3.57 3.62
N PHE A 42 -8.87 -2.55 4.33
CA PHE A 42 -8.50 -2.23 5.70
C PHE A 42 -9.65 -2.46 6.68
N VAL A 43 -9.35 -3.08 7.82
CA VAL A 43 -10.26 -3.13 8.96
C VAL A 43 -10.04 -1.89 9.83
N ALA A 44 -10.80 -0.83 9.58
CA ALA A 44 -10.61 0.49 10.19
C ALA A 44 -10.60 0.46 11.73
N GLU A 45 -11.45 -0.37 12.34
CA GLU A 45 -11.63 -0.46 13.80
C GLU A 45 -10.39 -0.97 14.54
N SER A 46 -9.59 -1.81 13.88
CA SER A 46 -8.39 -2.43 14.45
C SER A 46 -7.10 -1.96 13.77
N PHE A 47 -7.17 -0.96 12.89
CA PHE A 47 -6.02 -0.50 12.14
C PHE A 47 -5.04 0.28 13.02
N PHE A 48 -3.75 -0.05 12.88
CA PHE A 48 -2.66 0.80 13.30
C PHE A 48 -1.40 0.53 12.46
N GLY A 49 -0.64 1.58 12.17
CA GLY A 49 0.63 1.51 11.44
C GLY A 49 1.82 1.68 12.37
N MET A 50 2.80 0.78 12.25
CA MET A 50 4.06 0.84 12.98
C MET A 50 5.22 1.20 12.04
N HIS A 51 6.09 2.10 12.50
CA HIS A 51 7.34 2.38 11.84
C HIS A 51 8.45 1.51 12.44
N ALA A 52 9.06 0.66 11.62
CA ALA A 52 10.13 -0.23 12.05
C ALA A 52 11.50 0.46 12.18
N HIS A 53 11.64 1.72 11.73
CA HIS A 53 12.91 2.46 11.71
C HIS A 53 14.05 1.75 10.98
N PHE A 54 13.73 0.85 10.04
CA PHE A 54 14.69 -0.03 9.38
C PHE A 54 15.46 -0.92 10.36
N LEU A 55 14.90 -1.18 11.54
CA LEU A 55 15.48 -2.00 12.60
C LEU A 55 14.75 -3.34 12.69
N SER A 56 15.53 -4.40 12.88
CA SER A 56 15.00 -5.75 13.14
C SER A 56 14.47 -5.92 14.58
N ASN A 57 14.87 -5.05 15.50
CA ASN A 57 14.40 -5.08 16.89
C ASN A 57 12.99 -4.47 17.00
N ALA A 58 11.99 -5.30 17.28
CA ALA A 58 10.60 -4.88 17.44
C ALA A 58 10.37 -3.89 18.59
N ASP A 59 11.17 -3.94 19.67
CA ASP A 59 11.07 -2.99 20.79
C ASP A 59 11.43 -1.55 20.38
N ALA A 60 12.15 -1.40 19.26
CA ALA A 60 12.50 -0.11 18.69
C ALA A 60 11.41 0.45 17.76
N TRP A 61 10.38 -0.33 17.43
CA TRP A 61 9.31 0.12 16.55
C TRP A 61 8.41 1.12 17.26
N ARG A 62 7.81 2.03 16.49
CA ARG A 62 6.94 3.09 17.05
C ARG A 62 5.61 3.12 16.33
N LEU A 63 4.54 3.34 17.10
CA LEU A 63 3.22 3.62 16.54
C LEU A 63 3.31 4.95 15.77
N GLN A 64 3.11 4.88 14.46
CA GLN A 64 3.15 6.06 13.57
C GLN A 64 1.75 6.49 13.17
N PHE A 65 0.89 5.54 12.84
CA PHE A 65 -0.48 5.80 12.43
C PHE A 65 -1.44 5.12 13.41
N PRO A 66 -2.03 5.84 14.37
CA PRO A 66 -2.92 5.23 15.34
C PRO A 66 -4.32 4.92 14.78
N ARG A 67 -4.67 5.43 13.59
CA ARG A 67 -5.97 5.28 12.93
C ARG A 67 -5.83 5.27 11.42
N LEU A 68 -6.78 4.63 10.73
CA LEU A 68 -6.76 4.46 9.28
C LEU A 68 -6.88 5.77 8.51
N ASP A 69 -7.70 6.72 8.98
CA ASP A 69 -7.88 8.01 8.31
C ASP A 69 -6.58 8.85 8.29
N ILE A 70 -5.78 8.79 9.35
CA ILE A 70 -4.46 9.45 9.41
C ILE A 70 -3.51 8.81 8.39
N TYR A 71 -3.53 7.48 8.26
CA TYR A 71 -2.75 6.77 7.24
C TYR A 71 -3.21 7.13 5.83
N ARG A 72 -4.52 7.12 5.57
CA ARG A 72 -5.13 7.54 4.29
C ARG A 72 -4.68 8.93 3.89
N ASP A 73 -4.77 9.90 4.80
CA ASP A 73 -4.47 11.30 4.48
C ASP A 73 -2.99 11.47 4.10
N GLU A 74 -2.09 10.74 4.77
CA GLU A 74 -0.67 10.69 4.44
C GLU A 74 -0.39 9.95 3.12
N TRP A 75 -1.04 8.81 2.90
CA TRP A 75 -0.97 8.05 1.64
C TRP A 75 -1.39 8.92 0.45
N LEU A 76 -2.50 9.66 0.58
CA LEU A 76 -2.98 10.60 -0.45
C LEU A 76 -2.04 11.80 -0.65
N ARG A 77 -1.39 12.28 0.41
CA ARG A 77 -0.36 13.33 0.29
C ARG A 77 0.82 12.83 -0.53
N GLN A 78 1.31 11.63 -0.24
CA GLN A 78 2.42 11.01 -0.96
C GLN A 78 2.07 10.66 -2.41
N ALA A 79 0.86 10.18 -2.68
CA ALA A 79 0.36 9.91 -4.03
C ALA A 79 0.37 11.19 -4.89
N ARG A 80 -0.15 12.30 -4.34
CA ARG A 80 -0.11 13.62 -4.99
C ARG A 80 1.32 14.10 -5.26
N GLU A 81 2.21 13.97 -4.29
CA GLU A 81 3.63 14.37 -4.44
C GLU A 81 4.36 13.51 -5.47
N THR A 82 4.08 12.22 -5.51
CA THR A 82 4.63 11.29 -6.50
C THR A 82 4.13 11.65 -7.90
N ALA A 83 2.84 11.91 -8.06
CA ALA A 83 2.26 12.34 -9.34
C ALA A 83 2.84 13.68 -9.84
N ALA A 84 3.20 14.58 -8.92
CA ALA A 84 3.86 15.85 -9.25
C ALA A 84 5.37 15.70 -9.52
N THR A 85 5.98 14.59 -9.12
CA THR A 85 7.42 14.36 -9.25
C THR A 85 7.76 13.97 -10.68
N LYS A 86 8.65 14.74 -11.32
CA LYS A 86 9.27 14.37 -12.58
C LYS A 86 10.47 13.47 -12.29
N PHE A 87 10.30 12.17 -12.51
CA PHE A 87 11.39 11.22 -12.40
C PHE A 87 12.39 11.44 -13.56
N ALA A 88 13.67 11.24 -13.27
CA ALA A 88 14.76 11.57 -14.20
C ALA A 88 14.99 10.53 -15.30
N GLU A 89 14.16 9.50 -15.38
CA GLU A 89 14.28 8.44 -16.39
C GLU A 89 13.31 8.68 -17.58
N PRO A 90 13.75 8.36 -18.81
CA PRO A 90 12.99 8.59 -20.04
C PRO A 90 11.79 7.65 -20.24
#